data_AF-A0A960B245-F1
#
_entry.id   AF-A0A960B245-F1
#
_cell.length_a   1.000
_cell.length_b   1.000
_cell.length_c   1.000
_cell.angle_alpha   90.00
_cell.angle_beta   90.00
_cell.angle_gamma   90.00
#
_symmetry.space_group_name_H-M   'P 1'
#
loop_
_entity.id
_entity.type
_entity.pdbx_description
1 polymer ?
#
loop_
_entity_poly.entity_id
_entity_poly.type
_entity_poly.pdbx_seq_one_letter_code
_entity_poly.pdbx_strand_id
1 'polypeptide(L)'
;LELAFAATNTTGFIHAPANLAAVASRYQLLLDGGRTPLGHRWVFGYATGLGETLVATSQPFGWRDAVQLREATDPQTNTFVAIAERSLVIAVEHVLAAVQIGASA
;
A
#
# COMPACT_ATOMS: atom_id res chain seq x y z
N LEU A 1 -7.41 15.57 -1.22
CA LEU A 1 -7.04 14.13 -1.31
C LEU A 1 -8.13 13.23 -0.74
N GLU A 2 -8.62 13.47 0.49
CA GLU A 2 -9.74 12.71 1.08
C GLU A 2 -11.00 12.65 0.20
N LEU A 3 -11.33 13.73 -0.51
CA LEU A 3 -12.42 13.72 -1.49
C LEU A 3 -12.22 12.73 -2.64
N ALA A 4 -10.98 12.50 -3.10
CA ALA A 4 -10.68 11.56 -4.18
C ALA A 4 -10.87 10.10 -3.73
N PHE A 5 -10.56 9.81 -2.45
CA PHE A 5 -10.88 8.52 -1.84
C PHE A 5 -12.39 8.31 -1.73
N ALA A 6 -13.13 9.32 -1.26
CA ALA A 6 -14.58 9.26 -1.17
C ALA A 6 -15.25 9.05 -2.54
N ALA A 7 -14.76 9.71 -3.59
CA ALA A 7 -15.28 9.57 -4.96
C ALA A 7 -15.18 8.14 -5.51
N THR A 8 -14.19 7.36 -5.04
CA THR A 8 -14.00 5.96 -5.43
C THR A 8 -14.50 4.97 -4.38
N ASN A 9 -15.03 5.46 -3.25
CA ASN A 9 -15.41 4.68 -2.09
C ASN A 9 -14.28 3.73 -1.61
N THR A 10 -13.04 4.22 -1.61
CA THR A 10 -11.85 3.44 -1.20
C THR A 10 -11.16 4.03 0.02
N THR A 11 -10.51 3.16 0.80
CA THR A 11 -9.47 3.57 1.76
C THR A 11 -8.10 3.32 1.13
N GLY A 12 -7.09 4.09 1.56
CA GLY A 12 -5.79 4.03 0.94
C GLY A 12 -4.75 4.85 1.69
N PHE A 13 -3.69 5.22 0.96
CA PHE A 13 -2.49 5.83 1.51
C PHE A 13 -2.28 7.24 0.97
N ILE A 14 -1.84 8.14 1.85
CA ILE A 14 -1.32 9.45 1.47
C ILE A 14 0.20 9.42 1.63
N HIS A 15 0.89 9.39 0.50
CA HIS A 15 2.34 9.47 0.43
C HIS A 15 2.78 10.93 0.53
N ALA A 16 3.72 11.18 1.43
CA ALA A 16 4.23 12.52 1.71
C ALA A 16 5.74 12.48 1.94
N PRO A 17 6.46 13.55 1.58
CA PRO A 17 7.88 13.69 1.92
C PRO A 17 8.06 13.74 3.45
N ALA A 18 9.15 13.13 3.93
CA ALA A 18 9.37 12.88 5.36
C ALA A 18 9.47 14.17 6.20
N ASN A 19 9.93 15.27 5.61
CA ASN A 19 10.01 16.59 6.25
C ASN A 19 8.63 17.15 6.65
N LEU A 20 7.54 16.68 6.04
CA LEU A 20 6.19 17.13 6.35
C LEU A 20 5.57 16.41 7.56
N ALA A 21 6.20 15.38 8.12
CA ALA A 21 5.66 14.65 9.25
C ALA A 21 5.44 15.56 10.48
N ALA A 22 6.41 16.42 10.79
CA ALA A 22 6.31 17.38 11.89
C ALA A 22 5.20 18.43 11.64
N VAL A 23 5.07 18.88 10.39
CA VAL A 23 4.03 19.82 9.98
C VAL A 23 2.64 19.20 10.10
N ALA A 24 2.47 17.98 9.61
CA ALA A 24 1.22 17.22 9.72
C ALA A 24 0.82 16.98 11.18
N SER A 25 1.78 16.67 12.05
CA SER A 25 1.55 16.52 13.50
C SER A 25 1.11 17.83 14.15
N ARG A 26 1.81 18.94 13.85
CA ARG A 26 1.47 20.28 14.37
C ARG A 26 0.04 20.69 14.03
N TYR A 27 -0.43 20.35 12.82
CA TYR A 27 -1.79 20.65 12.37
C TYR A 27 -2.82 19.57 12.72
N GLN A 28 -2.47 18.61 13.58
CA GLN A 28 -3.37 17.53 14.02
C GLN A 28 -3.95 16.71 12.84
N LEU A 29 -3.19 16.58 11.75
CA LEU A 29 -3.55 15.76 10.59
C LEU A 29 -3.21 14.27 10.79
N LEU A 30 -2.59 13.95 11.93
CA LEU A 30 -2.20 12.61 12.34
C LEU A 30 -3.00 12.21 13.57
N LEU A 31 -3.97 11.34 13.36
CA LEU A 31 -4.63 10.59 14.42
C LEU A 31 -3.77 9.39 14.85
N ASP A 32 -4.21 8.70 15.90
CA ASP A 32 -3.52 7.54 16.46
C ASP A 32 -3.13 6.51 15.37
N GLY A 33 -1.87 6.09 15.41
CA GLY A 33 -1.32 5.16 14.43
C GLY A 33 -1.06 5.76 13.03
N GLY A 34 -0.99 7.09 12.91
CA GLY A 34 -0.61 7.77 11.66
C GLY A 34 -1.72 7.81 10.62
N ARG A 35 -2.98 7.91 11.05
CA ARG A 35 -4.15 7.95 10.16
C ARG A 35 -4.66 9.38 9.96
N THR A 36 -5.33 9.62 8.83
CA THR A 36 -6.10 10.84 8.56
C THR A 36 -7.45 10.79 9.28
N PRO A 37 -8.19 11.91 9.37
CA PRO A 37 -9.55 11.93 9.93
C PRO A 37 -10.54 10.96 9.28
N LEU A 38 -10.50 10.76 7.95
CA LEU A 38 -11.34 9.76 7.29
C LEU A 38 -10.75 8.33 7.29
N GLY A 39 -9.69 8.10 8.08
CA GLY A 39 -9.14 6.77 8.32
C GLY A 39 -8.15 6.26 7.26
N HIS A 40 -7.70 7.12 6.33
CA HIS A 40 -6.61 6.80 5.41
C HIS A 40 -5.28 6.78 6.16
N ARG A 41 -4.25 6.10 5.64
CA ARG A 41 -2.94 6.04 6.32
C ARG A 41 -1.95 7.00 5.69
N TRP A 42 -1.25 7.77 6.53
CA TRP A 42 -0.09 8.52 6.10
C TRP A 42 1.11 7.60 5.91
N VAL A 43 1.83 7.83 4.82
CA VAL A 43 3.11 7.18 4.52
C VAL A 43 4.13 8.30 4.32
N PHE A 44 4.83 8.65 5.40
CA PHE A 44 5.93 9.60 5.33
C PHE A 44 7.21 8.88 4.89
N GLY A 45 7.80 9.32 3.78
CA GLY A 45 8.99 8.72 3.19
C GLY A 45 9.67 9.68 2.22
N TYR A 46 10.45 9.16 1.27
CA TYR A 46 10.95 9.94 0.13
C TYR A 46 11.75 11.19 0.50
N ALA A 47 12.99 10.99 0.97
CA ALA A 47 13.91 12.09 1.30
C ALA A 47 14.20 13.02 0.09
N THR A 48 14.18 12.46 -1.12
CA THR A 48 14.28 13.19 -2.39
C THR A 48 13.38 12.47 -3.41
N GLY A 49 12.37 13.15 -3.95
CA GLY A 49 11.52 12.56 -5.00
C GLY A 49 10.10 13.12 -5.06
N LEU A 50 9.49 13.44 -3.92
CA LEU A 50 8.15 14.01 -3.89
C LEU A 50 8.13 15.56 -3.92
N GLY A 51 9.24 16.21 -3.58
CA GLY A 51 9.28 17.68 -3.48
C GLY A 51 8.22 18.18 -2.48
N GLU A 52 7.30 19.02 -2.92
CA GLU A 52 6.14 19.50 -2.14
C GLU A 52 4.83 18.78 -2.53
N THR A 53 4.93 17.63 -3.21
CA THR A 53 3.76 16.89 -3.71
C THR A 53 3.30 15.84 -2.70
N LEU A 54 1.99 15.80 -2.47
CA LEU A 54 1.28 14.72 -1.78
C LEU A 54 0.59 13.83 -2.81
N VAL A 55 0.66 12.51 -2.64
CA VAL A 55 0.05 11.55 -3.57
C VAL A 55 -0.90 10.61 -2.82
N ALA A 56 -2.15 10.53 -3.27
CA ALA A 56 -3.15 9.59 -2.77
C ALA A 56 -3.18 8.33 -3.65
N THR A 57 -3.04 7.16 -3.03
CA THR A 57 -3.09 5.87 -3.73
C THR A 57 -4.03 4.89 -3.02
N SER A 58 -4.60 3.94 -3.78
CA SER A 58 -5.35 2.82 -3.20
C SER A 58 -4.44 1.92 -2.36
N GLN A 59 -5.00 1.23 -1.36
CA GLN A 59 -4.24 0.17 -0.67
C GLN A 59 -3.92 -1.00 -1.62
N PRO A 60 -2.78 -1.68 -1.47
CA PRO A 60 -2.52 -2.95 -2.12
C PRO A 60 -3.60 -3.96 -1.75
N PHE A 61 -4.04 -4.76 -2.71
CA PHE A 61 -4.96 -5.86 -2.47
C PHE A 61 -4.23 -7.17 -2.71
N GLY A 62 -4.26 -8.06 -1.72
CA GLY A 62 -3.64 -9.38 -1.81
C GLY A 62 -4.69 -10.47 -1.81
N TRP A 63 -4.59 -11.40 -2.74
CA TRP A 63 -5.31 -12.67 -2.70
C TRP A 63 -4.32 -13.83 -2.66
N ARG A 64 -4.55 -14.78 -1.76
CA ARG A 64 -3.69 -15.93 -1.53
C ARG A 64 -4.52 -17.21 -1.61
N ASP A 65 -4.05 -18.16 -2.40
CA ASP A 65 -4.68 -19.48 -2.49
C ASP A 65 -4.17 -20.44 -1.39
N ALA A 66 -4.87 -21.56 -1.21
CA ALA A 66 -4.44 -22.67 -0.38
C ALA A 66 -3.13 -23.29 -0.90
N VAL A 67 -2.32 -23.83 0.02
CA VAL A 67 -1.11 -24.58 -0.33
C VAL A 67 -1.53 -25.90 -0.96
N GLN A 68 -0.98 -26.22 -2.13
CA GLN A 68 -1.18 -27.48 -2.82
C GLN A 68 0.06 -28.36 -2.62
N LEU A 69 -0.11 -29.52 -2.01
CA LEU A 69 0.94 -30.51 -1.85
C LEU A 69 0.84 -31.55 -2.98
N ARG A 70 1.93 -31.73 -3.73
CA ARG A 70 2.04 -32.71 -4.81
C ARG A 70 3.15 -33.68 -4.48
N GLU A 71 2.82 -34.97 -4.45
CA GLU A 71 3.76 -36.05 -4.15
C GLU A 71 3.88 -36.99 -5.35
N ALA A 72 5.08 -37.47 -5.62
CA ALA A 72 5.36 -38.45 -6.65
C ALA A 72 6.37 -39.47 -6.11
N THR A 73 6.09 -40.75 -6.32
CA THR A 73 7.01 -41.85 -5.98
C THR A 73 7.44 -42.53 -7.28
N ASP A 74 8.75 -42.61 -7.52
CA ASP A 74 9.35 -43.41 -8.58
C ASP A 74 9.91 -44.71 -8.00
N PRO A 75 9.19 -45.84 -8.15
CA PRO A 75 9.64 -47.13 -7.63
C PRO A 75 10.81 -47.75 -8.42
N GLN A 76 11.09 -47.30 -9.65
CA GLN A 76 12.22 -47.81 -10.44
C GLN A 76 13.56 -47.26 -9.94
N THR A 77 13.53 -46.07 -9.33
CA THR A 77 14.72 -45.40 -8.78
C THR A 77 14.69 -45.25 -7.26
N ASN A 78 13.63 -45.73 -6.59
CA ASN A 78 13.36 -45.54 -5.17
C ASN A 78 13.41 -44.05 -4.75
N THR A 79 12.83 -43.18 -5.57
CA THR A 79 12.82 -41.73 -5.33
C THR A 79 11.43 -41.28 -4.89
N PHE A 80 11.37 -40.53 -3.78
CA PHE A 80 10.17 -39.82 -3.35
C PHE A 80 10.38 -38.31 -3.51
N VAL A 81 9.46 -37.65 -4.22
CA VAL A 81 9.48 -36.21 -4.44
C VAL A 81 8.19 -35.61 -3.88
N ALA A 82 8.32 -34.61 -3.02
CA ALA A 82 7.21 -33.80 -2.55
C ALA A 82 7.45 -32.33 -2.90
N ILE A 83 6.43 -31.68 -3.46
CA ILE A 83 6.44 -30.28 -3.85
C ILE A 83 5.24 -29.60 -3.20
N ALA A 84 5.50 -28.55 -2.42
CA ALA A 84 4.47 -27.66 -1.90
C ALA A 84 4.44 -26.38 -2.73
N GLU A 85 3.31 -26.11 -3.39
CA GLU A 85 3.12 -24.95 -4.25
C GLU A 85 2.01 -24.04 -3.70
N ARG A 86 2.11 -22.75 -3.96
CA ARG A 86 1.01 -21.81 -3.72
C ARG A 86 1.06 -20.65 -4.70
N SER A 87 -0.12 -20.15 -5.05
CA SER A 87 -0.27 -18.95 -5.88
C SER A 87 -0.60 -17.73 -5.03
N LEU A 88 -0.03 -16.57 -5.39
CA LEU A 88 -0.27 -15.29 -4.74
C LEU A 88 -0.47 -14.23 -5.83
N VAL A 89 -1.54 -13.45 -5.71
CA VAL A 89 -1.79 -12.27 -6.54
C VAL A 89 -1.74 -11.04 -5.65
N ILE A 90 -0.93 -10.06 -6.03
CA ILE A 90 -0.88 -8.74 -5.38
C ILE A 90 -1.25 -7.70 -6.44
N ALA A 91 -2.38 -7.02 -6.23
CA ALA A 91 -2.67 -5.79 -6.94
C ALA A 91 -1.87 -4.66 -6.29
N VAL A 92 -1.09 -3.97 -7.12
CA VAL A 92 -0.32 -2.80 -6.71
C VAL A 92 -1.21 -1.58 -6.52
N GLU A 93 -0.68 -0.57 -5.83
CA GLU A 93 -1.38 0.68 -5.60
C GLU A 93 -1.72 1.41 -6.91
N HIS A 94 -2.93 1.97 -6.97
CA HIS A 94 -3.36 2.82 -8.08
C HIS A 94 -3.41 4.28 -7.61
N VAL A 95 -2.85 5.20 -8.40
CA VAL A 95 -2.86 6.63 -8.09
C VAL A 95 -4.27 7.18 -8.28
N LEU A 96 -4.80 7.81 -7.24
CA LEU A 96 -6.12 8.44 -7.25
C LEU A 96 -6.04 9.95 -7.45
N ALA A 97 -5.05 10.60 -6.84
CA ALA A 97 -4.81 12.03 -6.99
C ALA A 97 -3.39 12.39 -6.56
N ALA A 98 -2.87 13.51 -7.08
CA ALA A 98 -1.65 14.15 -6.62
C ALA A 98 -1.89 15.66 -6.48
N VAL A 99 -1.32 16.28 -5.46
CA VAL A 99 -1.46 17.72 -5.21
C VAL A 99 -0.14 18.31 -4.72
N GLN A 100 0.21 19.49 -5.23
CA GLN A 100 1.37 20.24 -4.75
C GLN A 100 0.94 21.20 -3.64
N ILE A 101 1.63 21.15 -2.51
CA ILE A 101 1.41 22.07 -1.39
C ILE A 101 1.99 23.44 -1.79
N GLY A 102 1.22 24.50 -1.60
CA GLY A 102 1.65 25.86 -1.94
C GLY A 102 1.29 26.32 -3.36
N ALA A 103 0.72 25.45 -4.20
CA ALA A 103 0.06 25.88 -5.43
C ALA A 103 -1.29 26.52 -5.07
N SER A 104 -1.36 27.85 -5.07
CA SER A 104 -2.63 28.57 -5.07
C SER A 104 -3.31 28.38 -6.43
N ALA A 105 -4.61 28.08 -6.40
CA ALA A 105 -5.46 27.98 -7.60
C ALA A 105 -5.55 29.30 -8.36
#